data_AF-A0A3C0J2H9-F1
#
_entry.id   AF-A0A3C0J2H9-F1
#
_cell.length_a   1.000
_cell.length_b   1.000
_cell.length_c   1.000
_cell.angle_alpha   90.00
_cell.angle_beta   90.00
_cell.angle_gamma   90.00
#
_symmetry.space_group_name_H-M   'P 1'
#
loop_
_entity.id
_entity.type
_entity.pdbx_description
1 polymer ?
#
loop_
_entity_poly.entity_id
_entity_poly.type
_entity_poly.pdbx_seq_one_letter_code
_entity_poly.pdbx_strand_id
1 'polypeptide(L)'
;MVGVVIGIALGYFVKYARGGDELVIIVVGSVLLAAGLGARMHVSPLISCLVLGATLSNLVMGSRKLFATIDRFSPPVYVVLFALAGVGCSFKSLAGSISLFALYLAARVIGKALGSSFAARTLQTSPIVHRHIGVSLLPQAGLAAGLTVAAGVALPDYRSMLASVVVPGILVFEAIGPALLAASLGRSGEI
;
A
#
# COMPACT_ATOMS: atom_id res chain seq x y z
N MET A 1 -9.33 -15.20 -6.72
CA MET A 1 -9.03 -16.63 -6.95
C MET A 1 -7.62 -16.86 -7.47
N VAL A 2 -7.17 -16.15 -8.50
CA VAL A 2 -5.79 -16.24 -9.03
C VAL A 2 -4.71 -16.14 -7.95
N GLY A 3 -4.79 -15.11 -7.09
CA GLY A 3 -3.86 -14.94 -5.97
C GLY A 3 -3.85 -16.10 -4.96
N VAL A 4 -5.00 -16.75 -4.72
CA VAL A 4 -5.09 -17.90 -3.80
C VAL A 4 -4.39 -19.11 -4.40
N VAL A 5 -4.68 -19.43 -5.67
CA VAL A 5 -4.08 -20.59 -6.36
C VAL A 5 -2.57 -20.45 -6.43
N ILE A 6 -2.07 -19.27 -6.83
CA ILE A 6 -0.63 -19.01 -6.92
C ILE A 6 -0.01 -18.95 -5.53
N GLY A 7 -0.69 -18.38 -4.54
CA GLY A 7 -0.22 -18.34 -3.14
C GLY A 7 -0.06 -19.73 -2.53
N ILE A 8 -1.01 -20.64 -2.79
CA ILE A 8 -0.91 -22.04 -2.38
C ILE A 8 0.27 -22.71 -3.08
N ALA A 9 0.37 -22.59 -4.42
CA ALA A 9 1.47 -23.16 -5.18
C ALA A 9 2.84 -22.66 -4.67
N LEU A 10 2.97 -21.35 -4.45
CA LEU A 10 4.15 -20.72 -3.88
C LEU A 10 4.47 -21.27 -2.48
N GLY A 11 3.47 -21.46 -1.63
CA GLY A 11 3.63 -22.06 -0.31
C GLY A 11 4.24 -23.48 -0.35
N TYR A 12 3.97 -24.25 -1.41
CA TYR A 12 4.63 -25.53 -1.65
C TYR A 12 6.07 -25.36 -2.16
N PHE A 13 6.30 -24.48 -3.14
CA PHE A 13 7.63 -24.26 -3.74
C PHE A 13 8.65 -23.65 -2.77
N VAL A 14 8.20 -22.82 -1.81
CA VAL A 14 9.06 -22.21 -0.79
C VAL A 14 9.80 -23.25 0.05
N LYS A 15 9.25 -24.46 0.22
CA LYS A 15 9.92 -25.54 0.95
C LYS A 15 11.14 -26.12 0.22
N TYR A 16 11.22 -25.93 -1.10
CA TYR A 16 12.33 -26.42 -1.93
C TYR A 16 13.45 -25.40 -2.06
N ALA A 17 13.19 -24.11 -1.78
CA ALA A 17 14.20 -23.07 -1.85
C ALA A 17 15.25 -23.24 -0.75
N ARG A 18 16.51 -23.43 -1.16
CA ARG A 18 17.64 -23.65 -0.22
C ARG A 18 18.35 -22.34 0.13
N GLY A 19 18.33 -21.36 -0.77
CA GLY A 19 19.03 -20.07 -0.64
C GLY A 19 18.12 -18.84 -0.63
N GLY A 20 18.66 -17.69 -0.20
CA GLY A 20 17.95 -16.40 -0.20
C GLY A 20 17.67 -15.87 -1.61
N ASP A 21 18.64 -15.96 -2.51
CA ASP A 21 18.50 -15.46 -3.90
C ASP A 21 17.48 -16.26 -4.70
N GLU A 22 17.47 -17.58 -4.53
CA GLU A 22 16.46 -18.48 -5.12
C GLU A 22 15.05 -18.12 -4.65
N LEU A 23 14.92 -17.76 -3.36
CA LEU A 23 13.67 -17.35 -2.76
C LEU A 23 13.20 -15.99 -3.33
N VAL A 24 14.10 -15.02 -3.56
CA VAL A 24 13.77 -13.76 -4.27
C VAL A 24 13.18 -14.06 -5.64
N ILE A 25 13.85 -14.91 -6.43
CA ILE A 25 13.43 -15.24 -7.80
C ILE A 25 12.03 -15.87 -7.78
N ILE A 26 11.80 -16.83 -6.88
CA ILE A 26 10.51 -17.51 -6.75
C ILE A 26 9.40 -16.51 -6.34
N VAL A 27 9.67 -15.60 -5.40
CA VAL A 27 8.68 -14.60 -4.96
C VAL A 27 8.41 -13.56 -6.04
N VAL A 28 9.43 -12.97 -6.65
CA VAL A 28 9.26 -12.00 -7.73
C VAL A 28 8.54 -12.63 -8.92
N GLY A 29 8.94 -13.85 -9.29
CA GLY A 29 8.29 -14.61 -10.36
C GLY A 29 6.81 -14.88 -10.08
N SER A 30 6.47 -15.28 -8.85
CA SER A 30 5.07 -15.52 -8.46
C SER A 30 4.24 -14.23 -8.38
N VAL A 31 4.82 -13.11 -7.94
CA VAL A 31 4.16 -11.78 -7.99
C VAL A 31 3.90 -11.36 -9.43
N LEU A 32 4.88 -11.48 -10.34
CA LEU A 32 4.70 -11.15 -11.76
C LEU A 32 3.68 -12.07 -12.43
N LEU A 33 3.71 -13.36 -12.10
CA LEU A 33 2.76 -14.35 -12.63
C LEU A 33 1.34 -14.06 -12.13
N ALA A 34 1.17 -13.70 -10.85
CA ALA A 34 -0.12 -13.29 -10.29
C ALA A 34 -0.64 -12.00 -10.90
N ALA A 35 0.23 -11.01 -11.11
CA ALA A 35 -0.12 -9.76 -11.76
C ALA A 35 -0.52 -9.98 -13.22
N GLY A 36 0.25 -10.78 -13.97
CA GLY A 36 0.02 -11.07 -15.38
C GLY A 36 -1.24 -11.91 -15.62
N LEU A 37 -1.46 -12.98 -14.84
CA LEU A 37 -2.70 -13.76 -14.90
C LEU A 37 -3.90 -12.94 -14.43
N GLY A 38 -3.74 -12.12 -13.38
CA GLY A 38 -4.76 -11.18 -12.93
C GLY A 38 -5.21 -10.27 -14.06
N ALA A 39 -4.25 -9.59 -14.71
CA ALA A 39 -4.51 -8.71 -15.85
C ALA A 39 -5.22 -9.43 -17.00
N ARG A 40 -4.76 -10.64 -17.37
CA ARG A 40 -5.34 -11.44 -18.45
C ARG A 40 -6.76 -11.90 -18.15
N MET A 41 -7.07 -12.16 -16.89
CA MET A 41 -8.42 -12.56 -16.44
C MET A 41 -9.32 -11.37 -16.12
N HIS A 42 -8.92 -10.14 -16.47
CA HIS A 42 -9.64 -8.90 -16.13
C HIS A 42 -9.87 -8.70 -14.62
N VAL A 43 -9.01 -9.29 -13.78
CA VAL A 43 -8.99 -9.08 -12.34
C VAL A 43 -7.91 -8.04 -12.01
N SER A 44 -8.13 -7.21 -10.99
CA SER A 44 -7.10 -6.27 -10.53
C SER A 44 -5.79 -7.00 -10.19
N PRO A 45 -4.67 -6.66 -10.86
CA PRO A 45 -3.36 -7.25 -10.54
C PRO A 45 -2.96 -7.00 -9.09
N LEU A 46 -3.30 -5.82 -8.55
CA LEU A 46 -2.98 -5.45 -7.17
C LEU A 46 -3.72 -6.32 -6.15
N ILE A 47 -5.02 -6.54 -6.36
CA ILE A 47 -5.80 -7.43 -5.47
C ILE A 47 -5.27 -8.86 -5.58
N SER A 48 -4.89 -9.30 -6.78
CA SER A 48 -4.33 -10.64 -6.98
C SER A 48 -3.02 -10.84 -6.21
N CYS A 49 -2.11 -9.87 -6.25
CA CYS A 49 -0.87 -9.90 -5.48
C CYS A 49 -1.10 -9.79 -3.96
N LEU A 50 -2.07 -8.97 -3.52
CA LEU A 50 -2.43 -8.85 -2.11
C LEU A 50 -2.96 -10.18 -1.56
N VAL A 51 -3.87 -10.83 -2.30
CA VAL A 51 -4.43 -12.12 -1.93
C VAL A 51 -3.36 -13.21 -1.94
N LEU A 52 -2.41 -13.16 -2.87
CA LEU A 52 -1.24 -14.05 -2.86
C LEU A 52 -0.45 -13.92 -1.56
N GLY A 53 -0.07 -12.70 -1.18
CA GLY A 53 0.68 -12.45 0.06
C GLY A 53 -0.09 -12.89 1.32
N ALA A 54 -1.39 -12.60 1.38
CA ALA A 54 -2.27 -13.03 2.46
C ALA A 54 -2.42 -14.55 2.52
N THR A 55 -2.51 -15.22 1.38
CA THR A 55 -2.58 -16.69 1.34
C THR A 55 -1.26 -17.29 1.84
N LEU A 56 -0.14 -16.75 1.39
CA LEU A 56 1.19 -17.23 1.76
C LEU A 56 1.48 -17.05 3.26
N SER A 57 1.07 -15.91 3.84
CA SER A 57 1.26 -15.65 5.27
C SER A 57 0.48 -16.61 6.17
N ASN A 58 -0.64 -17.13 5.68
CA ASN A 58 -1.48 -18.09 6.41
C ASN A 58 -1.06 -19.55 6.19
N LEU A 59 -0.43 -19.90 5.06
CA LEU A 59 0.00 -21.29 4.80
C LEU A 59 1.41 -21.62 5.30
N VAL A 60 2.34 -20.66 5.26
CA VAL A 60 3.77 -20.94 5.52
C VAL A 60 4.12 -20.62 6.97
N MET A 61 4.24 -21.67 7.80
CA MET A 61 4.91 -21.57 9.10
C MET A 61 6.39 -21.19 8.89
N GLY A 62 6.85 -20.11 9.53
CA GLY A 62 8.23 -19.63 9.37
C GLY A 62 8.43 -18.62 8.22
N SER A 63 7.36 -17.98 7.76
CA SER A 63 7.36 -16.93 6.72
C SER A 63 8.32 -15.75 6.96
N ARG A 64 8.89 -15.62 8.17
CA ARG A 64 9.86 -14.58 8.53
C ARG A 64 11.05 -14.48 7.58
N LYS A 65 11.64 -15.61 7.16
CA LYS A 65 12.78 -15.62 6.23
C LYS A 65 12.38 -15.14 4.83
N LEU A 66 11.17 -15.50 4.42
CA LEU A 66 10.59 -15.07 3.15
C LEU A 66 10.30 -13.57 3.16
N PHE A 67 9.64 -13.05 4.21
CA PHE A 67 9.38 -11.62 4.36
C PHE A 67 10.66 -10.79 4.48
N ALA A 68 11.66 -11.25 5.24
CA ALA A 68 12.96 -10.56 5.33
C ALA A 68 13.67 -10.46 3.96
N THR A 69 13.48 -11.47 3.10
CA THR A 69 14.03 -11.48 1.75
C THR A 69 13.29 -10.46 0.85
N ILE A 70 11.97 -10.37 0.97
CA ILE A 70 11.13 -9.38 0.27
C ILE A 70 11.47 -7.96 0.73
N ASP A 71 11.65 -7.75 2.03
CA ASP A 71 11.99 -6.46 2.62
C ASP A 71 13.35 -5.95 2.13
N ARG A 72 14.26 -6.86 1.79
CA ARG A 72 15.56 -6.50 1.19
C ARG A 72 15.44 -6.07 -0.28
N PHE A 73 14.42 -6.54 -1.00
CA PHE A 73 14.18 -6.21 -2.41
C PHE A 73 13.17 -5.06 -2.63
N SER A 74 12.38 -4.73 -1.61
CA SER A 74 11.41 -3.64 -1.65
C SER A 74 12.00 -2.22 -1.85
N PRO A 75 13.19 -1.86 -1.30
CA PRO A 75 13.68 -0.48 -1.37
C PRO A 75 13.90 0.06 -2.78
N PRO A 76 14.52 -0.68 -3.74
CA PRO A 76 14.59 -0.25 -5.14
C PRO A 76 13.23 0.09 -5.75
N VAL A 77 12.20 -0.71 -5.45
CA VAL A 77 10.84 -0.49 -5.97
C VAL A 77 10.25 0.80 -5.41
N TYR A 78 10.43 1.05 -4.11
CA TYR A 78 9.99 2.30 -3.48
C TYR A 78 10.69 3.51 -4.09
N VAL A 79 12.01 3.44 -4.31
CA VAL A 79 12.78 4.53 -4.93
C VAL A 79 12.23 4.86 -6.32
N VAL A 80 11.98 3.86 -7.16
CA VAL A 80 11.41 4.09 -8.51
C VAL A 80 10.01 4.67 -8.43
N LEU A 81 9.13 4.14 -7.57
CA LEU A 81 7.76 4.63 -7.41
C LEU A 81 7.72 6.08 -6.90
N PHE A 82 8.53 6.41 -5.88
CA PHE A 82 8.60 7.76 -5.33
C PHE A 82 9.28 8.74 -6.29
N ALA A 83 10.30 8.32 -7.04
CA ALA A 83 10.90 9.14 -8.08
C ALA A 83 9.89 9.45 -9.20
N LEU A 84 9.16 8.44 -9.70
CA LEU A 84 8.13 8.63 -10.72
C LEU A 84 6.97 9.50 -10.24
N ALA A 85 6.52 9.29 -9.00
CA ALA A 85 5.51 10.14 -8.37
C ALA A 85 6.04 11.58 -8.26
N GLY A 86 7.27 11.76 -7.78
CA GLY A 86 7.92 13.07 -7.63
C GLY A 86 8.07 13.82 -8.96
N VAL A 87 8.45 13.15 -10.04
CA VAL A 87 8.53 13.75 -11.40
C VAL A 87 7.16 14.22 -11.89
N GLY A 88 6.08 13.53 -11.53
CA GLY A 88 4.72 13.97 -11.82
C GLY A 88 4.28 15.21 -11.05
N CYS A 89 4.96 15.55 -9.95
CA CYS A 89 4.60 16.66 -9.07
C CYS A 89 5.05 18.00 -9.67
N SER A 90 4.10 18.82 -10.12
CA SER A 90 4.36 20.19 -10.51
C SER A 90 3.82 21.16 -9.47
N PHE A 91 4.71 21.81 -8.71
CA PHE A 91 4.35 22.82 -7.69
C PHE A 91 3.55 23.99 -8.29
N LYS A 92 3.80 24.32 -9.57
CA LYS A 92 3.05 25.36 -10.28
C LYS A 92 1.58 24.96 -10.52
N SER A 93 1.36 23.68 -10.81
CA SER A 93 0.00 23.13 -11.01
C SER A 93 -0.73 22.93 -9.68
N LEU A 94 0.01 22.61 -8.60
CA LEU A 94 -0.52 22.56 -7.23
C LEU A 94 -1.04 23.94 -6.77
N ALA A 95 -0.31 25.02 -7.04
CA ALA A 95 -0.74 26.38 -6.69
C ALA A 95 -2.08 26.76 -7.35
N GLY A 96 -2.31 26.35 -8.60
CA GLY A 96 -3.58 26.56 -9.29
C GLY A 96 -4.75 25.69 -8.78
N SER A 97 -4.44 24.57 -8.09
CA SER A 97 -5.43 23.59 -7.62
C SER A 97 -5.47 23.48 -6.08
N ILE A 98 -5.00 24.50 -5.37
CA ILE A 98 -4.78 24.42 -3.92
C ILE A 98 -6.07 24.21 -3.11
N SER A 99 -7.19 24.74 -3.60
CA SER A 99 -8.51 24.53 -3.01
C SER A 99 -8.94 23.06 -3.09
N LEU A 100 -8.78 22.44 -4.26
CA LEU A 100 -9.06 21.02 -4.49
C LEU A 100 -8.11 20.13 -3.69
N PHE A 101 -6.85 20.52 -3.56
CA PHE A 101 -5.88 19.83 -2.72
C PHE A 101 -6.29 19.84 -1.24
N ALA A 102 -6.64 21.00 -0.70
CA ALA A 102 -7.10 21.12 0.68
C ALA A 102 -8.37 20.31 0.93
N LEU A 103 -9.33 20.36 0.00
CA LEU A 103 -10.56 19.57 0.07
C LEU A 103 -10.27 18.06 0.05
N TYR A 104 -9.38 17.60 -0.83
CA TYR A 104 -8.95 16.20 -0.88
C TYR A 104 -8.33 15.75 0.45
N LEU A 105 -7.44 16.56 1.01
CA LEU A 105 -6.76 16.25 2.27
C LEU A 105 -7.76 16.17 3.44
N ALA A 106 -8.66 17.16 3.53
CA ALA A 106 -9.71 17.20 4.55
C ALA A 106 -10.66 16.01 4.42
N ALA A 107 -11.14 15.71 3.21
CA ALA A 107 -12.01 14.56 2.95
C ALA A 107 -11.34 13.24 3.34
N ARG A 108 -10.04 13.08 3.08
CA ARG A 108 -9.24 11.91 3.49
C ARG A 108 -9.19 11.76 5.01
N VAL A 109 -8.84 12.83 5.72
CA VAL A 109 -8.69 12.83 7.18
C VAL A 109 -10.04 12.56 7.85
N ILE A 110 -11.06 13.32 7.45
CA ILE A 110 -12.41 13.20 8.01
C ILE A 110 -13.01 11.83 7.68
N GLY A 111 -12.87 11.35 6.44
CA GLY A 111 -13.37 10.04 6.03
C GLY A 111 -12.75 8.89 6.85
N LYS A 112 -11.43 8.92 7.08
CA LYS A 112 -10.75 7.92 7.92
C LYS A 112 -11.13 8.05 9.40
N ALA A 113 -11.27 9.27 9.92
CA ALA A 113 -11.67 9.50 11.30
C ALA A 113 -13.12 9.04 11.57
N LEU A 114 -14.07 9.39 10.68
CA LEU A 114 -15.46 8.99 10.81
C LEU A 114 -15.63 7.49 10.56
N GLY A 115 -15.00 6.94 9.53
CA GLY A 115 -15.07 5.51 9.21
C GLY A 115 -14.49 4.63 10.32
N SER A 116 -13.35 5.02 10.89
CA SER A 116 -12.77 4.33 12.04
C SER A 116 -13.62 4.44 13.30
N SER A 117 -14.16 5.63 13.59
CA SER A 117 -15.04 5.83 14.75
C SER A 117 -16.32 5.01 14.63
N PHE A 118 -16.91 4.95 13.43
CA PHE A 118 -18.09 4.12 13.18
C PHE A 118 -17.77 2.64 13.36
N ALA A 119 -16.72 2.14 12.70
CA ALA A 119 -16.31 0.75 12.81
C ALA A 119 -15.97 0.36 14.26
N ALA A 120 -15.25 1.21 14.98
CA ALA A 120 -14.85 0.95 16.35
C ALA A 120 -16.03 0.92 17.33
N ARG A 121 -17.10 1.70 17.07
CA ARG A 121 -18.36 1.62 17.82
C ARG A 121 -19.11 0.32 17.53
N THR A 122 -19.18 -0.10 16.27
CA THR A 122 -19.88 -1.33 15.88
C THR A 122 -19.17 -2.59 16.40
N LEU A 123 -17.82 -2.58 16.42
CA LEU A 123 -17.01 -3.72 16.88
C LEU A 123 -16.71 -3.73 18.38
N GLN A 124 -17.23 -2.76 19.16
CA GLN A 124 -17.00 -2.64 20.61
C GLN A 124 -15.52 -2.73 21.02
N THR A 125 -14.63 -2.19 20.19
CA THR A 125 -13.17 -2.17 20.46
C THR A 125 -12.83 -1.28 21.66
N SER A 126 -11.70 -1.59 22.32
CA SER A 126 -11.16 -0.81 23.44
C SER A 126 -11.09 0.70 23.14
N PRO A 127 -11.37 1.59 24.11
CA PRO A 127 -11.33 3.05 23.93
C PRO A 127 -9.97 3.57 23.45
N ILE A 128 -8.89 2.85 23.75
CA ILE A 128 -7.53 3.15 23.29
C ILE A 128 -7.44 2.97 21.77
N VAL A 129 -7.94 1.85 21.27
CA VAL A 129 -7.99 1.50 19.84
C VAL A 129 -8.93 2.44 19.09
N HIS A 130 -10.09 2.74 19.67
CA HIS A 130 -11.09 3.67 19.11
C HIS A 130 -10.51 5.08 18.85
N ARG A 131 -9.65 5.60 19.72
CA ARG A 131 -9.08 6.96 19.60
C ARG A 131 -7.92 7.05 18.60
N HIS A 132 -7.23 5.95 18.35
CA HIS A 132 -5.93 5.94 17.66
C HIS A 132 -5.97 5.31 16.26
N ILE A 133 -6.95 4.45 15.96
CA ILE A 133 -7.09 3.82 14.62
C ILE A 133 -7.19 4.86 13.49
N GLY A 134 -7.97 5.94 13.68
CA GLY A 134 -8.16 6.93 12.62
C GLY A 134 -6.85 7.59 12.18
N VAL A 135 -5.97 7.88 13.14
CA VAL A 135 -4.66 8.49 12.90
C VAL A 135 -3.66 7.47 12.37
N SER A 136 -3.69 6.23 12.86
CA SER A 136 -2.80 5.16 12.38
C SER A 136 -3.07 4.74 10.93
N LEU A 137 -4.27 5.03 10.42
CA LEU A 137 -4.62 4.80 9.03
C LEU A 137 -4.20 5.96 8.10
N LEU A 138 -3.79 7.13 8.60
CA LEU A 138 -3.38 8.25 7.75
C LEU A 138 -2.13 8.01 6.88
N PRO A 139 -1.08 7.32 7.36
CA PRO A 139 0.10 7.01 6.55
C PRO A 139 -0.29 6.30 5.25
N GLN A 140 0.39 6.66 4.16
CA GLN A 140 -0.01 6.24 2.83
C GLN A 140 1.11 5.45 2.16
N ALA A 141 1.07 4.13 2.32
CA ALA A 141 2.04 3.21 1.76
C ALA A 141 2.28 3.41 0.24
N GLY A 142 3.44 2.96 -0.23
CA GLY A 142 3.90 3.08 -1.63
C GLY A 142 2.92 2.55 -2.69
N LEU A 143 1.97 1.69 -2.31
CA LEU A 143 0.86 1.26 -3.18
C LEU A 143 0.08 2.44 -3.79
N ALA A 144 -0.14 3.51 -3.01
CA ALA A 144 -0.93 4.64 -3.49
C ALA A 144 -0.21 5.47 -4.56
N ALA A 145 1.13 5.55 -4.50
CA ALA A 145 1.93 6.16 -5.55
C ALA A 145 1.80 5.36 -6.86
N GLY A 146 1.93 4.03 -6.78
CA GLY A 146 1.73 3.14 -7.94
C GLY A 146 0.33 3.22 -8.54
N LEU A 147 -0.71 3.26 -7.70
CA LEU A 147 -2.10 3.45 -8.12
C LEU A 147 -2.34 4.79 -8.81
N THR A 148 -1.70 5.87 -8.34
CA THR A 148 -1.84 7.20 -8.93
C THR A 148 -1.24 7.24 -10.33
N VAL A 149 -0.07 6.60 -10.52
CA VAL A 149 0.55 6.46 -11.85
C VAL A 149 -0.34 5.63 -12.77
N ALA A 150 -0.85 4.48 -12.30
CA ALA A 150 -1.74 3.63 -13.07
C ALA A 150 -3.05 4.35 -13.46
N ALA A 151 -3.65 5.10 -12.54
CA ALA A 151 -4.83 5.91 -12.80
C ALA A 151 -4.54 7.00 -13.83
N GLY A 152 -3.37 7.65 -13.77
CA GLY A 152 -2.97 8.64 -14.77
C GLY A 152 -2.72 8.05 -16.17
N VAL A 153 -2.43 6.75 -16.29
CA VAL A 153 -2.36 6.04 -17.58
C VAL A 153 -3.76 5.69 -18.09
N ALA A 154 -4.65 5.24 -17.19
CA ALA A 154 -6.02 4.88 -17.54
C ALA A 154 -6.91 6.10 -17.85
N LEU A 155 -6.63 7.25 -17.24
CA LEU A 155 -7.40 8.50 -17.34
C LEU A 155 -6.45 9.65 -17.74
N PRO A 156 -6.03 9.72 -19.02
CA PRO A 156 -5.03 10.68 -19.47
C PRO A 156 -5.48 12.13 -19.28
N ASP A 157 -6.76 12.44 -19.46
CA ASP A 157 -7.33 13.79 -19.30
C ASP A 157 -7.22 14.30 -17.85
N TYR A 158 -7.27 13.39 -16.87
CA TYR A 158 -7.19 13.70 -15.44
C TYR A 158 -5.78 13.52 -14.86
N ARG A 159 -4.80 13.13 -15.69
CA ARG A 159 -3.43 12.83 -15.24
C ARG A 159 -2.78 14.02 -14.54
N SER A 160 -2.96 15.22 -15.08
CA SER A 160 -2.43 16.47 -14.50
C SER A 160 -3.08 16.79 -13.16
N MET A 161 -4.40 16.60 -13.03
CA MET A 161 -5.14 16.79 -11.79
C MET A 161 -4.70 15.80 -10.71
N LEU A 162 -4.60 14.51 -11.05
CA LEU A 162 -4.14 13.46 -10.14
C LEU A 162 -2.72 13.74 -9.65
N ALA A 163 -1.82 14.13 -10.56
CA ALA A 163 -0.44 14.44 -10.23
C ALA A 163 -0.30 15.75 -9.42
N SER A 164 -1.24 16.69 -9.55
CA SER A 164 -1.21 17.96 -8.81
C SER A 164 -1.88 17.90 -7.45
N VAL A 165 -2.81 16.96 -7.24
CA VAL A 165 -3.60 16.86 -6.01
C VAL A 165 -3.21 15.64 -5.18
N VAL A 166 -3.19 14.45 -5.81
CA VAL A 166 -3.01 13.19 -5.09
C VAL A 166 -1.55 13.01 -4.70
N VAL A 167 -0.61 13.22 -5.63
CA VAL A 167 0.85 13.03 -5.40
C VAL A 167 1.38 13.89 -4.24
N PRO A 168 1.14 15.22 -4.18
CA PRO A 168 1.56 16.02 -3.03
C PRO A 168 0.94 15.55 -1.72
N GLY A 169 -0.31 15.06 -1.76
CA GLY A 169 -0.98 14.50 -0.59
C GLY A 169 -0.30 13.24 -0.09
N ILE A 170 0.17 12.38 -0.99
CA ILE A 170 0.98 11.20 -0.63
C ILE A 170 2.24 11.66 0.10
N LEU A 171 2.96 12.65 -0.45
CA LEU A 171 4.19 13.16 0.16
C LEU A 171 3.95 13.75 1.55
N VAL A 172 2.87 14.51 1.74
CA VAL A 172 2.49 15.04 3.06
C VAL A 172 2.18 13.92 4.05
N PHE A 173 1.36 12.94 3.65
CA PHE A 173 1.01 11.82 4.54
C PHE A 173 2.16 10.86 4.78
N GLU A 174 3.12 10.73 3.86
CA GLU A 174 4.30 9.89 4.06
C GLU A 174 5.37 10.59 4.90
N ALA A 175 5.50 11.91 4.80
CA ALA A 175 6.41 12.69 5.65
C ALA A 175 5.92 12.77 7.10
N ILE A 176 4.62 12.98 7.31
CA ILE A 176 4.03 13.19 8.64
C ILE A 176 3.51 11.86 9.23
N GLY A 177 3.12 10.91 8.38
CA GLY A 177 2.47 9.66 8.76
C GLY A 177 3.26 8.80 9.74
N PRO A 178 4.55 8.50 9.51
CA PRO A 178 5.35 7.69 10.43
C PRO A 178 5.41 8.29 11.84
N ALA A 179 5.57 9.61 11.93
CA ALA A 179 5.58 10.31 13.22
C ALA A 179 4.22 10.25 13.93
N LEU A 180 3.12 10.44 13.18
CA LEU A 180 1.76 10.30 13.71
C LEU A 180 1.46 8.87 14.16
N LEU A 181 1.87 7.88 13.38
CA LEU A 181 1.70 6.47 13.67
C LEU A 181 2.47 6.09 14.94
N ALA A 182 3.74 6.47 15.04
CA ALA A 182 4.56 6.23 16.24
C ALA A 182 3.96 6.90 17.49
N ALA A 183 3.51 8.16 17.39
CA ALA A 183 2.84 8.84 18.49
C ALA A 183 1.53 8.16 18.89
N SER A 184 0.79 7.62 17.92
CA SER A 184 -0.46 6.91 18.13
C SER A 184 -0.27 5.55 18.81
N LEU A 185 0.75 4.79 18.40
CA LEU A 185 1.15 3.52 19.00
C LEU A 185 1.66 3.72 20.44
N GLY A 186 2.51 4.72 20.67
CA GLY A 186 3.03 5.02 22.01
C GLY A 186 1.94 5.47 22.98
N ARG A 187 0.95 6.24 22.52
CA ARG A 187 -0.23 6.58 23.33
C ARG A 187 -1.19 5.42 23.54
N SER A 188 -1.06 4.35 22.74
CA SER A 188 -1.84 3.12 22.89
C SER A 188 -1.16 2.09 23.79
N GLY A 189 0.09 2.31 24.19
CA GLY A 189 0.86 1.39 25.03
C GLY A 189 1.31 0.13 24.29
N GLU A 190 1.30 0.13 22.95
CA GLU A 190 1.76 -1.00 22.11
C GLU A 190 3.28 -0.96 21.84
N ILE A 191 3.93 0.16 22.17
CA ILE A 191 5.38 0.39 22.16
C ILE A 191 5.80 1.17 23.40
#